data_AF-A0A1G0CMQ0-F1
#
_entry.id   AF-A0A1G0CMQ0-F1
#
_cell.length_a   1.000
_cell.length_b   1.000
_cell.length_c   1.000
_cell.angle_alpha   90.00
_cell.angle_beta   90.00
_cell.angle_gamma   90.00
#
_symmetry.space_group_name_H-M   'P 1'
#
loop_
_entity.id
_entity.type
_entity.pdbx_description
1 polymer ?
#
loop_
_entity_poly.entity_id
_entity_poly.type
_entity_poly.pdbx_seq_one_letter_code
_entity_poly.pdbx_strand_id
1 'polypeptide(L)'
;MGFLFYPKGSLTFNLKKLLMKPLRYYILLSVSLLFFGSRSLAQEESQFSLILLANDHIAEVNIEQDRYIAQLGSLMDFMAQEFEAVSKDQKIALHLISHKEGKPTVNLYAFPALDPKKQESVLASIDQMTFDNTKIVDFPIAVTLNIENGDVSGTFKNIQYPEELRKEAYASGDLAYAYETTKQWAITEVLPVLSAFQRKAEEQFKGVINTGELLRNTDFASVQDHQKLFGSNSDYWRGVMEMNIGNELVSASNIFALVAEGKFAIALDYLQISLFFADQKSNITPYLQELYWRLDSYNKISNKEINLGIAEHDKENFQEAINIYNRILKINPHSAWANYELYFTQNAMELKNGTTTMDDHNNWNKAKVIVYGCDPLYGIQVSATNADEAYTMIRRQEIHELFQIKSQKLADVYKYADIALDLSVYDFAAQLYWYSFTFSKGENEMALTKFLYCLEKLGVTDLKENFKGNHEKEFKAVEKERQKAKEENFMYKSFKK
;
A
#
# COMPACT_ATOMS: atom_id res chain seq x y z
N MET A 1 8.35 40.82 11.35
CA MET A 1 7.90 39.79 12.31
C MET A 1 6.97 38.85 11.56
N GLY A 2 7.56 37.92 10.82
CA GLY A 2 6.82 36.97 9.99
C GLY A 2 6.52 35.72 10.80
N PHE A 3 5.26 35.34 10.87
CA PHE A 3 4.86 34.01 11.30
C PHE A 3 5.33 33.03 10.22
N LEU A 4 6.36 32.25 10.54
CA LEU A 4 6.79 31.09 9.76
C LEU A 4 5.67 30.05 9.82
N PHE A 5 4.87 29.98 8.75
CA PHE A 5 3.98 28.85 8.52
C PHE A 5 4.85 27.69 8.02
N TYR A 6 5.17 26.76 8.91
CA TYR A 6 5.75 25.47 8.52
C TYR A 6 4.81 24.78 7.51
N PRO A 7 5.33 24.18 6.43
CA PRO A 7 4.51 23.34 5.58
C PRO A 7 4.17 22.06 6.37
N LYS A 8 3.02 22.06 7.05
CA LYS A 8 2.32 20.82 7.40
C LYS A 8 1.95 20.15 6.09
N GLY A 9 2.77 19.21 5.62
CA GLY A 9 2.64 18.70 4.27
C GLY A 9 3.20 17.31 4.04
N SER A 10 2.80 16.32 4.84
CA SER A 10 2.30 15.11 4.19
C SER A 10 0.80 15.30 4.08
N LEU A 11 0.25 15.21 2.87
CA LEU A 11 -1.18 14.98 2.68
C LEU A 11 -1.50 13.59 3.26
N THR A 12 -1.59 13.52 4.58
CA THR A 12 -2.35 12.47 5.24
C THR A 12 -3.81 12.85 5.01
N PHE A 13 -4.34 12.44 3.85
CA PHE A 13 -5.77 12.47 3.61
C PHE A 13 -6.45 11.86 4.81
N ASN A 14 -7.49 12.53 5.30
CA ASN A 14 -8.31 12.00 6.38
C ASN A 14 -9.20 10.88 5.80
N LEU A 15 -8.58 9.81 5.28
CA LEU A 15 -9.20 8.57 4.84
C LEU A 15 -9.99 7.92 5.98
N LYS A 16 -9.76 8.30 7.25
CA LYS A 16 -10.67 7.95 8.36
C LYS A 16 -12.11 8.38 8.11
N LYS A 17 -12.40 9.47 7.40
CA LYS A 17 -13.79 9.84 7.04
C LYS A 17 -14.34 9.10 5.82
N LEU A 18 -13.49 8.53 4.96
CA LEU A 18 -13.91 7.76 3.78
C LEU A 18 -13.97 6.24 4.05
N LEU A 19 -13.09 5.75 4.93
CA LEU A 19 -12.94 4.36 5.39
C LEU A 19 -13.69 4.09 6.70
N MET A 20 -14.50 5.03 7.21
CA MET A 20 -15.34 4.80 8.39
C MET A 20 -16.54 3.94 8.02
N LYS A 21 -16.28 2.64 7.88
CA LYS A 21 -16.57 1.61 8.88
C LYS A 21 -15.51 0.51 8.64
N PRO A 22 -14.88 -0.07 9.67
CA PRO A 22 -14.44 -1.45 9.51
C PRO A 22 -15.74 -2.23 9.34
N LEU A 23 -16.24 -2.36 8.10
CA LEU A 23 -17.00 -3.55 7.83
C LEU A 23 -15.96 -4.64 7.97
N ARG A 24 -16.01 -5.34 9.12
CA ARG A 24 -15.64 -6.74 9.16
C ARG A 24 -16.50 -7.39 8.08
N TYR A 25 -16.03 -7.34 6.84
CA TYR A 25 -16.58 -8.14 5.78
C TYR A 25 -16.06 -9.52 6.09
N TYR A 26 -16.82 -10.23 6.92
CA TYR A 26 -16.92 -11.66 6.75
C TYR A 26 -17.51 -11.82 5.35
N ILE A 27 -16.65 -11.90 4.32
CA ILE A 27 -17.03 -12.68 3.15
C ILE A 27 -17.10 -14.08 3.73
N LEU A 28 -18.30 -14.43 4.17
CA LEU A 28 -18.68 -15.80 4.38
C LEU A 28 -18.41 -16.47 3.04
N LEU A 29 -17.26 -17.12 2.92
CA LEU A 29 -17.28 -18.45 2.36
C LEU A 29 -18.08 -19.30 3.35
N SER A 30 -19.40 -19.05 3.43
CA SER A 30 -20.36 -20.04 3.86
C SER A 30 -20.33 -21.07 2.75
N VAL A 31 -19.27 -21.88 2.73
CA VAL A 31 -19.39 -23.25 2.31
C VAL A 31 -20.31 -23.86 3.36
N SER A 32 -21.60 -23.62 3.18
CA SER A 32 -22.66 -24.40 3.80
C SER A 32 -22.56 -25.75 3.11
N LEU A 33 -21.56 -26.54 3.49
CA LEU A 33 -21.61 -27.97 3.30
C LEU A 33 -22.73 -28.44 4.23
N LEU A 34 -23.97 -28.30 3.74
CA LEU A 34 -25.15 -28.94 4.29
C LEU A 34 -24.92 -30.44 4.12
N PHE A 35 -24.21 -31.04 5.06
CA PHE A 35 -24.13 -32.49 5.17
C PHE A 35 -25.48 -32.98 5.71
N PHE A 36 -26.33 -33.46 4.80
CA PHE A 36 -27.40 -34.37 5.16
C PHE A 36 -26.80 -35.72 5.54
N GLY A 37 -26.32 -35.82 6.79
CA GLY A 37 -26.13 -37.10 7.45
C GLY A 37 -27.50 -37.62 7.90
N SER A 38 -28.04 -38.62 7.22
CA SER A 38 -29.29 -39.27 7.63
C SER A 38 -29.12 -40.00 8.97
N ARG A 39 -29.39 -39.31 10.08
CA ARG A 39 -29.78 -39.93 11.35
C ARG A 39 -30.91 -39.16 12.01
N SER A 40 -32.06 -39.81 12.06
CA SER A 40 -33.25 -39.38 12.75
C SER A 40 -33.05 -39.33 14.26
N LEU A 41 -33.16 -38.14 14.87
CA LEU A 41 -33.96 -37.84 16.06
C LEU A 41 -33.69 -36.38 16.44
N ALA A 42 -34.75 -35.64 16.76
CA ALA A 42 -34.73 -34.23 17.07
C ALA A 42 -33.87 -33.91 18.31
N GLN A 43 -32.60 -33.58 18.06
CA GLN A 43 -31.70 -32.89 18.97
C GLN A 43 -31.18 -31.72 18.13
N GLU A 44 -31.48 -30.48 18.50
CA GLU A 44 -31.08 -29.32 17.72
C GLU A 44 -29.54 -29.33 17.54
N GLU A 45 -29.09 -29.55 16.30
CA GLU A 45 -27.71 -29.91 15.93
C GLU A 45 -26.68 -28.84 16.34
N SER A 46 -25.50 -29.28 16.78
CA SER A 46 -24.36 -28.41 17.07
C SER A 46 -23.87 -27.74 15.78
N GLN A 47 -23.70 -26.41 15.80
CA GLN A 47 -23.36 -25.64 14.60
C GLN A 47 -21.85 -25.46 14.49
N PHE A 48 -21.24 -26.07 13.47
CA PHE A 48 -19.87 -25.80 13.08
C PHE A 48 -19.78 -24.64 12.08
N SER A 49 -18.68 -23.88 12.12
CA SER A 49 -18.36 -22.88 11.11
C SER A 49 -16.87 -22.82 10.87
N LEU A 50 -16.48 -22.61 9.61
CA LEU A 50 -15.10 -22.35 9.20
C LEU A 50 -14.97 -20.86 8.91
N ILE A 51 -13.92 -20.25 9.43
CA ILE A 51 -13.66 -18.83 9.33
C ILE A 51 -12.23 -18.62 8.90
N LEU A 52 -12.01 -17.68 8.00
CA LEU A 52 -10.68 -17.27 7.58
C LEU A 52 -10.28 -16.09 8.46
N LEU A 53 -9.12 -16.21 9.14
CA LEU A 53 -8.64 -15.21 10.10
C LEU A 53 -7.74 -14.15 9.47
N ALA A 54 -7.46 -14.28 8.17
CA ALA A 54 -6.72 -13.33 7.36
C ALA A 54 -7.30 -13.32 5.93
N ASN A 55 -6.62 -12.62 5.01
CA ASN A 55 -7.04 -12.44 3.62
C ASN A 55 -7.37 -13.79 2.96
N ASP A 56 -8.66 -14.07 2.79
CA ASP A 56 -9.22 -15.28 2.20
C ASP A 56 -8.98 -15.36 0.70
N HIS A 57 -8.78 -14.20 0.08
CA HIS A 57 -8.58 -14.07 -1.34
C HIS A 57 -7.28 -14.69 -1.86
N ILE A 58 -6.33 -15.08 -1.00
CA ILE A 58 -5.05 -15.67 -1.43
C ILE A 58 -5.05 -17.19 -1.58
N ALA A 59 -6.12 -17.87 -1.12
CA ALA A 59 -6.17 -19.33 -1.11
C ALA A 59 -5.81 -19.93 -2.48
N GLU A 60 -6.32 -19.33 -3.56
CA GLU A 60 -6.10 -19.75 -4.94
C GLU A 60 -4.62 -19.85 -5.36
N VAL A 61 -3.74 -19.03 -4.77
CA VAL A 61 -2.30 -19.00 -5.10
C VAL A 61 -1.44 -19.57 -3.97
N ASN A 62 -1.98 -19.67 -2.76
CA ASN A 62 -1.22 -19.98 -1.55
C ASN A 62 -1.36 -21.43 -1.09
N ILE A 63 -2.39 -22.17 -1.51
CA ILE A 63 -2.62 -23.57 -1.11
C ILE A 63 -2.98 -24.46 -2.30
N GLU A 64 -2.83 -25.78 -2.14
CA GLU A 64 -3.43 -26.78 -3.04
C GLU A 64 -4.89 -26.99 -2.63
N GLN A 65 -5.80 -26.23 -3.25
CA GLN A 65 -7.16 -26.01 -2.77
C GLN A 65 -7.93 -27.32 -2.48
N ASP A 66 -7.97 -28.27 -3.42
CA ASP A 66 -8.73 -29.52 -3.25
C ASP A 66 -8.21 -30.37 -2.08
N ARG A 67 -6.88 -30.46 -1.94
CA ARG A 67 -6.26 -31.25 -0.89
C ARG A 67 -6.41 -30.58 0.47
N TYR A 68 -6.25 -29.25 0.51
CA TYR A 68 -6.41 -28.49 1.73
C TYR A 68 -7.86 -28.55 2.23
N ILE A 69 -8.84 -28.43 1.33
CA ILE A 69 -10.26 -28.61 1.67
C ILE A 69 -10.52 -30.01 2.24
N ALA A 70 -9.93 -31.06 1.68
CA ALA A 70 -10.07 -32.42 2.20
C ALA A 70 -9.45 -32.57 3.61
N GLN A 71 -8.29 -31.95 3.86
CA GLN A 71 -7.64 -31.92 5.18
C GLN A 71 -8.51 -31.17 6.21
N LEU A 72 -9.11 -30.04 5.83
CA LEU A 72 -10.04 -29.31 6.68
C LEU A 72 -11.32 -30.10 6.96
N GLY A 73 -11.84 -30.84 5.98
CA GLY A 73 -12.97 -31.75 6.17
C GLY A 73 -12.67 -32.80 7.24
N SER A 74 -11.50 -33.43 7.17
CA SER A 74 -11.07 -34.43 8.17
C SER A 74 -10.91 -33.84 9.56
N LEU A 75 -10.41 -32.60 9.67
CA LEU A 75 -10.32 -31.87 10.92
C LEU A 75 -11.71 -31.56 11.50
N MET A 76 -12.65 -31.13 10.65
CA MET A 76 -14.02 -30.83 11.06
C MET A 76 -14.75 -32.09 11.52
N ASP A 77 -14.60 -33.21 10.82
CA ASP A 77 -15.19 -34.50 11.21
C ASP A 77 -14.66 -34.98 12.57
N PHE A 78 -13.34 -34.86 12.78
CA PHE A 78 -12.72 -35.14 14.06
C PHE A 78 -13.27 -34.24 15.18
N MET A 79 -13.35 -32.93 14.94
CA MET A 79 -13.89 -31.99 15.93
C MET A 79 -15.36 -32.30 16.25
N ALA A 80 -16.17 -32.66 15.24
CA ALA A 80 -17.55 -33.07 15.42
C ALA A 80 -17.68 -34.32 16.29
N GLN A 81 -16.83 -35.32 16.06
CA GLN A 81 -16.80 -36.54 16.87
C GLN A 81 -16.32 -36.27 18.30
N GLU A 82 -15.23 -35.52 18.48
CA GLU A 82 -14.65 -35.23 19.79
C GLU A 82 -15.57 -34.43 20.71
N PHE A 83 -16.45 -33.62 20.10
CA PHE A 83 -17.36 -32.74 20.81
C PHE A 83 -18.84 -33.09 20.58
N GLU A 84 -19.17 -34.30 20.10
CA GLU A 84 -20.55 -34.74 19.86
C GLU A 84 -21.44 -34.59 21.10
N ALA A 85 -20.88 -34.86 22.29
CA ALA A 85 -21.59 -34.84 23.56
C ALA A 85 -21.53 -33.49 24.30
N VAL A 86 -20.94 -32.43 23.73
CA VAL A 86 -20.86 -31.14 24.44
C VAL A 86 -22.17 -30.37 24.41
N SER A 87 -22.46 -29.66 25.52
CA SER A 87 -23.64 -28.81 25.61
C SER A 87 -23.58 -27.64 24.61
N LYS A 88 -24.73 -27.08 24.24
CA LYS A 88 -24.81 -25.87 23.40
C LYS A 88 -24.14 -24.64 24.01
N ASP A 89 -24.03 -24.61 25.33
CA ASP A 89 -23.34 -23.53 26.05
C ASP A 89 -21.81 -23.67 25.97
N GLN A 90 -21.31 -24.84 25.55
CA GLN A 90 -19.89 -25.07 25.28
C GLN A 90 -19.54 -24.53 23.89
N LYS A 91 -18.87 -23.39 23.89
CA LYS A 91 -18.29 -22.75 22.70
C LYS A 91 -16.85 -23.18 22.54
N ILE A 92 -16.45 -23.46 21.30
CA ILE A 92 -15.09 -23.87 20.97
C ILE A 92 -14.62 -23.12 19.73
N ALA A 93 -13.36 -22.70 19.74
CA ALA A 93 -12.67 -22.22 18.55
C ALA A 93 -11.29 -22.87 18.46
N LEU A 94 -11.02 -23.52 17.34
CA LEU A 94 -9.72 -24.09 17.01
C LEU A 94 -9.06 -23.19 15.96
N HIS A 95 -8.00 -22.49 16.34
CA HIS A 95 -7.18 -21.73 15.41
C HIS A 95 -6.10 -22.62 14.84
N LEU A 96 -6.05 -22.71 13.51
CA LEU A 96 -5.03 -23.41 12.77
C LEU A 96 -4.27 -22.41 11.91
N ILE A 97 -2.95 -22.35 12.04
CA ILE A 97 -2.08 -21.56 11.16
C ILE A 97 -1.25 -22.53 10.35
N SER A 98 -1.58 -22.69 9.08
CA SER A 98 -0.74 -23.43 8.14
C SER A 98 0.46 -22.58 7.76
N HIS A 99 1.66 -23.09 7.98
CA HIS A 99 2.92 -22.39 7.70
C HIS A 99 3.53 -22.82 6.37
N LYS A 100 4.44 -22.00 5.86
CA LYS A 100 5.24 -22.31 4.66
C LYS A 100 6.12 -23.53 4.83
N GLU A 101 6.58 -23.77 6.05
CA GLU A 101 7.45 -24.88 6.42
C GLU A 101 7.08 -25.39 7.81
N GLY A 102 7.29 -26.68 8.06
CA GLY A 102 7.02 -27.30 9.35
C GLY A 102 5.54 -27.63 9.60
N LYS A 103 5.23 -28.01 10.83
CA LYS A 103 3.87 -28.35 11.26
C LYS A 103 3.04 -27.07 11.48
N PRO A 104 1.71 -27.11 11.28
CA PRO A 104 0.86 -25.97 11.58
C PRO A 104 0.84 -25.64 13.08
N THR A 105 0.67 -24.37 13.41
CA THR A 105 0.38 -23.95 14.79
C THR A 105 -1.10 -24.17 15.08
N VAL A 106 -1.42 -24.78 16.22
CA VAL A 106 -2.79 -25.10 16.64
C VAL A 106 -3.06 -24.53 18.03
N ASN A 107 -4.11 -23.71 18.16
CA ASN A 107 -4.58 -23.21 19.45
C ASN A 107 -6.07 -23.56 19.64
N LEU A 108 -6.41 -24.14 20.79
CA LEU A 108 -7.78 -24.48 21.15
C LEU A 108 -8.30 -23.54 22.24
N TYR A 109 -9.39 -22.85 21.95
CA TYR A 109 -10.10 -21.97 22.86
C TYR A 109 -11.47 -22.57 23.18
N ALA A 110 -11.87 -22.47 24.44
CA ALA A 110 -13.15 -23.01 24.90
C ALA A 110 -13.79 -22.15 25.99
N PHE A 111 -15.11 -22.04 25.96
CA PHE A 111 -15.91 -21.37 26.98
C PHE A 111 -17.21 -22.14 27.24
N PRO A 112 -17.47 -22.60 28.48
CA PRO A 112 -16.55 -22.66 29.62
C PRO A 112 -15.24 -23.42 29.31
N ALA A 113 -14.21 -23.26 30.15
CA ALA A 113 -12.93 -23.94 29.90
C ALA A 113 -13.10 -25.47 29.89
N LEU A 114 -12.43 -26.15 28.94
CA LEU A 114 -12.41 -27.61 28.89
C LEU A 114 -11.62 -28.19 30.07
N ASP A 115 -11.88 -29.45 30.39
CA ASP A 115 -10.97 -30.23 31.22
C ASP A 115 -9.57 -30.24 30.58
N PRO A 116 -8.49 -29.94 31.33
CA PRO A 116 -7.14 -29.85 30.77
C PRO A 116 -6.69 -31.12 30.04
N LYS A 117 -7.08 -32.32 30.49
CA LYS A 117 -6.72 -33.57 29.83
C LYS A 117 -7.46 -33.74 28.50
N LYS A 118 -8.73 -33.30 28.44
CA LYS A 118 -9.49 -33.29 27.19
C LYS A 118 -8.85 -32.33 26.18
N GLN A 119 -8.46 -31.13 26.61
CA GLN A 119 -7.76 -30.17 25.76
C GLN A 119 -6.42 -30.71 25.25
N GLU A 120 -5.60 -31.30 26.13
CA GLU A 120 -4.32 -31.91 25.75
C GLU A 120 -4.52 -33.07 24.77
N SER A 121 -5.50 -33.94 25.02
CA SER A 121 -5.83 -35.05 24.12
C SER A 121 -6.24 -34.58 22.74
N VAL A 122 -7.10 -33.56 22.65
CA VAL A 122 -7.55 -33.00 21.37
C VAL A 122 -6.36 -32.42 20.59
N LEU A 123 -5.50 -31.64 21.25
CA LEU A 123 -4.31 -31.07 20.62
C LEU A 123 -3.32 -32.15 20.17
N ALA A 124 -3.11 -33.19 20.97
CA ALA A 124 -2.24 -34.31 20.61
C ALA A 124 -2.75 -35.07 19.38
N SER A 125 -4.06 -35.27 19.25
CA SER A 125 -4.68 -35.90 18.08
C SER A 125 -4.53 -35.04 16.83
N ILE A 126 -4.71 -33.72 16.93
CA ILE A 126 -4.54 -32.80 15.81
C ILE A 126 -3.06 -32.74 15.38
N ASP A 127 -2.10 -32.83 16.31
CA ASP A 127 -0.67 -32.87 15.99
C ASP A 127 -0.26 -34.12 15.17
N GLN A 128 -1.07 -35.18 15.19
CA GLN A 128 -0.89 -36.36 14.32
C GLN A 128 -1.53 -36.20 12.94
N MET A 129 -2.39 -35.18 12.74
CA MET A 129 -2.96 -34.90 11.43
C MET A 129 -1.92 -34.28 10.50
N THR A 130 -2.08 -34.52 9.21
CA THR A 130 -1.21 -33.94 8.18
C THR A 130 -1.91 -32.78 7.50
N PHE A 131 -1.26 -31.63 7.50
CA PHE A 131 -1.67 -30.44 6.75
C PHE A 131 -0.57 -30.07 5.77
N ASP A 132 -0.94 -29.76 4.55
CA ASP A 132 0.02 -29.28 3.56
C ASP A 132 0.55 -27.90 3.96
N ASN A 133 1.83 -27.68 3.67
CA ASN A 133 2.42 -26.37 3.81
C ASN A 133 1.84 -25.39 2.79
N THR A 134 1.79 -24.11 3.19
CA THR A 134 1.43 -23.03 2.28
C THR A 134 2.57 -22.73 1.31
N LYS A 135 2.24 -22.16 0.16
CA LYS A 135 3.20 -21.88 -0.91
C LYS A 135 3.94 -20.56 -0.70
N ILE A 136 3.25 -19.53 -0.20
CA ILE A 136 3.74 -18.15 -0.23
C ILE A 136 3.79 -17.55 1.17
N VAL A 137 2.69 -17.59 1.91
CA VAL A 137 2.51 -16.97 3.24
C VAL A 137 1.74 -17.89 4.18
N ASP A 138 1.81 -17.60 5.47
CA ASP A 138 1.00 -18.31 6.47
C ASP A 138 -0.50 -18.11 6.22
N PHE A 139 -1.28 -19.17 6.44
CA PHE A 139 -2.72 -19.18 6.18
C PHE A 139 -3.49 -19.52 7.47
N PRO A 140 -3.91 -18.51 8.24
CA PRO A 140 -4.62 -18.70 9.50
C PRO A 140 -6.13 -18.86 9.29
N ILE A 141 -6.70 -19.90 9.88
CA ILE A 141 -8.12 -20.22 9.88
C ILE A 141 -8.63 -20.51 11.30
N ALA A 142 -9.94 -20.44 11.50
CA ALA A 142 -10.61 -20.90 12.70
C ALA A 142 -11.74 -21.87 12.36
N VAL A 143 -11.79 -22.99 13.07
CA VAL A 143 -12.95 -23.89 13.09
C VAL A 143 -13.67 -23.65 14.42
N THR A 144 -14.93 -23.25 14.35
CA THR A 144 -15.73 -22.91 15.54
C THR A 144 -16.92 -23.84 15.72
N LEU A 145 -17.29 -24.08 16.98
CA LEU A 145 -18.46 -24.86 17.40
C LEU A 145 -19.34 -24.03 18.34
N ASN A 146 -20.65 -24.00 18.06
CA ASN A 146 -21.67 -23.30 18.85
C ASN A 146 -21.39 -21.78 18.99
N ILE A 147 -20.77 -21.19 17.98
CA ILE A 147 -20.51 -19.75 17.88
C ILE A 147 -21.30 -19.20 16.71
N GLU A 148 -22.24 -18.30 17.03
CA GLU A 148 -23.10 -17.68 16.03
C GLU A 148 -22.26 -16.93 15.00
N ASN A 149 -22.44 -17.27 13.72
CA ASN A 149 -21.70 -16.71 12.58
C ASN A 149 -20.16 -16.83 12.68
N GLY A 150 -19.67 -17.68 13.59
CA GLY A 150 -18.24 -17.77 13.86
C GLY A 150 -17.64 -16.53 14.54
N ASP A 151 -18.41 -15.53 14.95
CA ASP A 151 -17.82 -14.34 15.59
C ASP A 151 -17.28 -14.69 16.98
N VAL A 152 -15.99 -15.01 17.02
CA VAL A 152 -15.27 -15.35 18.24
C VAL A 152 -14.88 -14.10 19.06
N SER A 153 -15.14 -12.90 18.54
CA SER A 153 -14.84 -11.65 19.25
C SER A 153 -15.72 -11.51 20.51
N GLY A 154 -15.07 -11.15 21.63
CA GLY A 154 -15.74 -11.07 22.93
C GLY A 154 -16.15 -12.40 23.56
N THR A 155 -16.10 -13.52 22.82
CA THR A 155 -16.42 -14.86 23.34
C THR A 155 -15.28 -15.43 24.18
N PHE A 156 -14.05 -15.30 23.71
CA PHE A 156 -12.86 -15.76 24.41
C PHE A 156 -12.01 -14.58 24.87
N LYS A 157 -11.66 -14.54 26.15
CA LYS A 157 -10.90 -13.42 26.74
C LYS A 157 -9.48 -13.26 26.17
N ASN A 158 -8.89 -14.35 25.68
CA ASN A 158 -7.47 -14.41 25.29
C ASN A 158 -7.27 -14.83 23.84
N ILE A 159 -8.28 -14.65 22.98
CA ILE A 159 -8.10 -14.93 21.56
C ILE A 159 -7.18 -13.89 20.95
N GLN A 160 -6.20 -14.35 20.18
CA GLN A 160 -5.24 -13.47 19.51
C GLN A 160 -5.42 -13.60 18.00
N TYR A 161 -5.77 -12.49 17.35
CA TYR A 161 -5.84 -12.45 15.89
C TYR A 161 -4.51 -11.98 15.32
N PRO A 162 -3.95 -12.68 14.32
CA PRO A 162 -2.65 -12.31 13.74
C PRO A 162 -2.58 -10.85 13.27
N GLU A 163 -3.64 -10.31 12.67
CA GLU A 163 -3.68 -8.92 12.23
C GLU A 163 -3.67 -7.93 13.40
N GLU A 164 -4.40 -8.22 14.48
CA GLU A 164 -4.44 -7.37 15.68
C GLU A 164 -3.07 -7.37 16.37
N LEU A 165 -2.45 -8.53 16.52
CA LEU A 165 -1.09 -8.65 17.04
C LEU A 165 -0.07 -7.87 16.19
N ARG A 166 -0.18 -7.94 14.85
CA ARG A 166 0.67 -7.14 13.96
C ARG A 166 0.47 -5.65 14.18
N LYS A 167 -0.78 -5.19 14.29
CA LYS A 167 -1.10 -3.77 14.53
C LYS A 167 -0.60 -3.29 15.90
N GLU A 168 -0.74 -4.11 16.94
CA GLU A 168 -0.23 -3.81 18.28
C GLU A 168 1.30 -3.73 18.29
N ALA A 169 1.98 -4.72 17.69
CA ALA A 169 3.42 -4.72 17.55
C ALA A 169 3.89 -3.46 16.80
N TYR A 170 3.23 -3.11 15.70
CA TYR A 170 3.52 -1.91 14.92
C TYR A 170 3.29 -0.62 15.71
N ALA A 171 2.21 -0.53 16.49
CA ALA A 171 1.89 0.64 17.31
C ALA A 171 2.87 0.85 18.48
N SER A 172 3.47 -0.24 18.98
CA SER A 172 4.48 -0.22 20.04
C SER A 172 5.92 -0.09 19.55
N GLY A 173 6.16 -0.33 18.25
CA GLY A 173 7.48 -0.32 17.64
C GLY A 173 8.07 1.08 17.46
N ASP A 174 9.39 1.13 17.33
CA ASP A 174 10.11 2.36 16.96
C ASP A 174 10.13 2.60 15.44
N LEU A 175 10.76 3.69 15.03
CA LEU A 175 10.85 4.07 13.61
C LEU A 175 11.57 3.01 12.77
N ALA A 176 12.61 2.37 13.30
CA ALA A 176 13.40 1.35 12.59
C ALA A 176 12.59 0.07 12.41
N TYR A 177 11.87 -0.35 13.44
CA TYR A 177 10.96 -1.47 13.39
C TYR A 177 9.84 -1.25 12.36
N ALA A 178 9.15 -0.10 12.43
CA ALA A 178 8.08 0.23 11.48
C ALA A 178 8.58 0.25 10.03
N TYR A 179 9.75 0.84 9.80
CA TYR A 179 10.39 0.88 8.48
C TYR A 179 10.71 -0.52 7.97
N GLU A 180 11.50 -1.29 8.72
CA GLU A 180 12.02 -2.57 8.25
C GLU A 180 10.92 -3.62 8.10
N THR A 181 9.98 -3.69 9.05
CA THR A 181 8.87 -4.66 8.96
C THR A 181 7.93 -4.36 7.79
N THR A 182 7.74 -3.10 7.41
CA THR A 182 6.92 -2.74 6.24
C THR A 182 7.61 -3.13 4.94
N LYS A 183 8.92 -2.89 4.83
CA LYS A 183 9.73 -3.34 3.69
C LYS A 183 9.71 -4.85 3.55
N GLN A 184 10.04 -5.55 4.63
CA GLN A 184 10.10 -7.02 4.62
C GLN A 184 8.75 -7.62 4.29
N TRP A 185 7.65 -7.09 4.84
CA TRP A 185 6.31 -7.52 4.47
C TRP A 185 6.02 -7.39 2.97
N ALA A 186 6.39 -6.27 2.34
CA ALA A 186 6.26 -6.14 0.89
C ALA A 186 7.10 -7.16 0.11
N ILE A 187 8.36 -7.39 0.54
CA ILE A 187 9.32 -8.29 -0.11
C ILE A 187 8.94 -9.76 0.01
N THR A 188 8.60 -10.21 1.22
CA THR A 188 8.49 -11.64 1.54
C THR A 188 7.07 -12.17 1.43
N GLU A 189 6.07 -11.29 1.46
CA GLU A 189 4.66 -11.66 1.38
C GLU A 189 4.00 -11.09 0.12
N VAL A 190 3.92 -9.76 0.00
CA VAL A 190 3.00 -9.16 -0.97
C VAL A 190 3.48 -9.30 -2.41
N LEU A 191 4.74 -8.97 -2.72
CA LEU A 191 5.29 -9.07 -4.08
C LEU A 191 5.23 -10.52 -4.62
N PRO A 192 5.57 -11.56 -3.84
CA PRO A 192 5.34 -12.95 -4.22
C PRO A 192 3.86 -13.29 -4.50
N VAL A 193 2.92 -12.79 -3.68
CA VAL A 193 1.48 -13.00 -3.90
C VAL A 193 1.03 -12.34 -5.21
N LEU A 194 1.42 -11.09 -5.46
CA LEU A 194 1.11 -10.37 -6.70
C LEU A 194 1.66 -11.11 -7.92
N SER A 195 2.93 -11.54 -7.86
CA SER A 195 3.57 -12.33 -8.90
C SER A 195 2.79 -13.61 -9.22
N ALA A 196 2.35 -14.33 -8.17
CA ALA A 196 1.60 -15.57 -8.33
C ALA A 196 0.24 -15.34 -9.02
N PHE A 197 -0.50 -14.30 -8.63
CA PHE A 197 -1.77 -13.96 -9.30
C PHE A 197 -1.57 -13.57 -10.76
N GLN A 198 -0.59 -12.71 -11.03
CA GLN A 198 -0.32 -12.21 -12.38
C GLN A 198 0.10 -13.32 -13.35
N ARG A 199 0.92 -14.26 -12.89
CA ARG A 199 1.36 -15.42 -13.69
C ARG A 199 0.26 -16.45 -13.96
N LYS A 200 -0.85 -16.41 -13.22
CA LYS A 200 -2.03 -17.27 -13.45
C LYS A 200 -3.04 -16.64 -14.43
N ALA A 201 -2.82 -15.40 -14.87
CA ALA A 201 -3.69 -14.76 -15.84
C ALA A 201 -3.77 -15.57 -17.15
N GLU A 202 -4.87 -15.41 -17.87
CA GLU A 202 -5.05 -16.07 -19.18
C GLU A 202 -4.00 -15.57 -20.19
N GLU A 203 -3.60 -16.43 -21.12
CA GLU A 203 -2.50 -16.20 -22.07
C GLU A 203 -2.64 -14.90 -22.90
N GLN A 204 -3.87 -14.42 -23.10
CA GLN A 204 -4.16 -13.16 -23.80
C GLN A 204 -3.67 -11.91 -23.04
N PHE A 205 -3.56 -11.96 -21.71
CA PHE A 205 -3.13 -10.86 -20.85
C PHE A 205 -1.60 -10.87 -20.65
N LYS A 206 -0.85 -10.71 -21.74
CA LYS A 206 0.60 -10.86 -21.75
C LYS A 206 1.32 -9.84 -20.88
N GLY A 207 0.85 -8.59 -20.82
CA GLY A 207 1.45 -7.56 -19.98
C GLY A 207 1.31 -7.91 -18.50
N VAL A 208 0.16 -8.45 -18.10
CA VAL A 208 -0.07 -8.96 -16.74
C VAL A 208 0.90 -10.10 -16.42
N ILE A 209 0.97 -11.13 -17.27
CA ILE A 209 1.86 -12.29 -17.06
C ILE A 209 3.32 -11.87 -16.98
N ASN A 210 3.78 -11.04 -17.93
CA ASN A 210 5.17 -10.56 -18.00
C ASN A 210 5.53 -9.71 -16.79
N THR A 211 4.60 -8.90 -16.26
CA THR A 211 4.80 -8.20 -14.99
C THR A 211 4.97 -9.19 -13.83
N GLY A 212 4.15 -10.24 -13.78
CA GLY A 212 4.28 -11.28 -12.76
C GLY A 212 5.62 -12.03 -12.82
N GLU A 213 6.10 -12.32 -14.02
CA GLU A 213 7.42 -12.92 -14.25
C GLU A 213 8.55 -11.96 -13.85
N LEU A 214 8.42 -10.66 -14.15
CA LEU A 214 9.36 -9.63 -13.70
C LEU A 214 9.48 -9.64 -12.17
N LEU A 215 8.34 -9.63 -11.45
CA LEU A 215 8.34 -9.67 -10.00
C LEU A 215 9.00 -10.93 -9.44
N ARG A 216 8.74 -12.10 -10.04
CA ARG A 216 9.33 -13.37 -9.59
C ARG A 216 10.86 -13.37 -9.71
N ASN A 217 11.36 -12.75 -10.77
CA ASN A 217 12.78 -12.80 -11.12
C ASN A 217 13.58 -11.60 -10.56
N THR A 218 12.94 -10.68 -9.85
CA THR A 218 13.58 -9.49 -9.27
C THR A 218 13.87 -9.71 -7.78
N ASP A 219 15.11 -9.45 -7.37
CA ASP A 219 15.50 -9.46 -5.95
C ASP A 219 15.20 -8.11 -5.30
N PHE A 220 14.00 -7.97 -4.72
CA PHE A 220 13.60 -6.73 -4.05
C PHE A 220 14.30 -6.48 -2.70
N ALA A 221 15.16 -7.38 -2.23
CA ALA A 221 16.01 -7.12 -1.07
C ALA A 221 17.25 -6.28 -1.42
N SER A 222 17.59 -6.15 -2.71
CA SER A 222 18.69 -5.32 -3.21
C SER A 222 18.17 -4.06 -3.94
N VAL A 223 19.05 -3.07 -4.11
CA VAL A 223 18.72 -1.82 -4.81
C VAL A 223 18.40 -2.11 -6.27
N GLN A 224 17.23 -1.66 -6.73
CA GLN A 224 16.75 -1.86 -8.10
C GLN A 224 16.72 -0.55 -8.90
N ASP A 225 16.76 -0.68 -10.23
CA ASP A 225 16.43 0.40 -11.15
C ASP A 225 14.90 0.45 -11.33
N HIS A 226 14.24 1.13 -10.41
CA HIS A 226 12.78 1.25 -10.38
C HIS A 226 12.19 1.80 -11.70
N GLN A 227 12.88 2.79 -12.29
CA GLN A 227 12.46 3.40 -13.55
C GLN A 227 12.45 2.36 -14.67
N LYS A 228 13.48 1.50 -14.72
CA LYS A 228 13.54 0.42 -15.71
C LYS A 228 12.52 -0.69 -15.45
N LEU A 229 12.24 -1.01 -14.19
CA LEU A 229 11.28 -2.06 -13.83
C LEU A 229 9.84 -1.68 -14.21
N PHE A 230 9.46 -0.43 -13.99
CA PHE A 230 8.08 0.03 -14.15
C PHE A 230 7.95 1.21 -15.13
N GLY A 231 8.59 2.33 -14.83
CA GLY A 231 8.43 3.59 -15.57
C GLY A 231 8.64 3.45 -17.09
N SER A 232 9.75 2.86 -17.53
CA SER A 232 10.09 2.65 -18.95
C SER A 232 9.78 1.23 -19.45
N ASN A 233 8.97 0.46 -18.72
CA ASN A 233 8.70 -0.94 -19.06
C ASN A 233 7.37 -1.06 -19.83
N SER A 234 7.44 -1.43 -21.10
CA SER A 234 6.25 -1.61 -21.94
C SER A 234 5.31 -2.71 -21.41
N ASP A 235 5.86 -3.83 -20.91
CA ASP A 235 5.03 -4.92 -20.38
C ASP A 235 4.21 -4.49 -19.16
N TYR A 236 4.79 -3.66 -18.28
CA TYR A 236 4.07 -3.10 -17.14
C TYR A 236 2.90 -2.24 -17.58
N TRP A 237 3.14 -1.26 -18.46
CA TRP A 237 2.07 -0.37 -18.93
C TRP A 237 1.01 -1.09 -19.74
N ARG A 238 1.41 -2.09 -20.53
CA ARG A 238 0.48 -3.01 -21.18
C ARG A 238 -0.37 -3.75 -20.15
N GLY A 239 0.24 -4.27 -19.09
CA GLY A 239 -0.48 -4.92 -17.99
C GLY A 239 -1.50 -3.98 -17.33
N VAL A 240 -1.14 -2.71 -17.08
CA VAL A 240 -2.05 -1.68 -16.56
C VAL A 240 -3.26 -1.48 -17.48
N MET A 241 -3.05 -1.51 -18.81
CA MET A 241 -4.12 -1.37 -19.80
C MET A 241 -5.00 -2.62 -19.95
N GLU A 242 -4.46 -3.80 -19.67
CA GLU A 242 -5.17 -5.09 -19.72
C GLU A 242 -6.10 -5.32 -18.52
N MET A 243 -5.93 -4.56 -17.43
CA MET A 243 -6.75 -4.71 -16.23
C MET A 243 -8.18 -4.17 -16.41
N ASN A 244 -9.15 -4.88 -15.81
CA ASN A 244 -10.49 -4.33 -15.59
C ASN A 244 -10.46 -3.09 -14.69
N ILE A 245 -11.38 -2.16 -14.93
CA ILE A 245 -11.51 -0.91 -14.14
C ILE A 245 -11.60 -1.22 -12.65
N GLY A 246 -10.72 -0.62 -11.86
CA GLY A 246 -10.64 -0.80 -10.40
C GLY A 246 -9.90 -2.06 -9.94
N ASN A 247 -9.45 -2.94 -10.85
CA ASN A 247 -8.56 -4.02 -10.48
C ASN A 247 -7.10 -3.55 -10.48
N GLU A 248 -6.58 -3.29 -9.28
CA GLU A 248 -5.26 -2.71 -9.05
C GLU A 248 -4.12 -3.74 -9.08
N LEU A 249 -4.34 -4.98 -9.52
CA LEU A 249 -3.33 -6.05 -9.44
C LEU A 249 -1.98 -5.66 -10.04
N VAL A 250 -1.95 -5.02 -11.21
CA VAL A 250 -0.69 -4.59 -11.85
C VAL A 250 -0.16 -3.30 -11.24
N SER A 251 -1.01 -2.29 -11.01
CA SER A 251 -0.57 -1.02 -10.40
C SER A 251 -0.02 -1.22 -8.97
N ALA A 252 -0.55 -2.18 -8.22
CA ALA A 252 -0.03 -2.57 -6.91
C ALA A 252 1.43 -3.05 -6.97
N SER A 253 1.88 -3.67 -8.06
CA SER A 253 3.27 -4.12 -8.21
C SER A 253 4.27 -2.97 -8.11
N ASN A 254 3.97 -1.85 -8.75
CA ASN A 254 4.79 -0.63 -8.65
C ASN A 254 4.79 -0.11 -7.20
N ILE A 255 3.59 0.02 -6.59
CA ILE A 255 3.44 0.50 -5.21
C ILE A 255 4.27 -0.34 -4.23
N PHE A 256 4.14 -1.67 -4.28
CA PHE A 256 4.85 -2.55 -3.35
C PHE A 256 6.35 -2.66 -3.65
N ALA A 257 6.79 -2.46 -4.90
CA ALA A 257 8.20 -2.32 -5.21
C ALA A 257 8.80 -1.03 -4.64
N LEU A 258 8.09 0.11 -4.71
CA LEU A 258 8.49 1.34 -4.03
C LEU A 258 8.61 1.13 -2.51
N VAL A 259 7.68 0.38 -1.92
CA VAL A 259 7.72 0.02 -0.49
C VAL A 259 8.94 -0.85 -0.19
N ALA A 260 9.23 -1.88 -1.00
CA ALA A 260 10.41 -2.73 -0.80
C ALA A 260 11.72 -1.93 -0.85
N GLU A 261 11.79 -0.89 -1.69
CA GLU A 261 12.93 0.03 -1.79
C GLU A 261 12.98 1.08 -0.65
N GLY A 262 11.96 1.17 0.21
CA GLY A 262 11.88 2.16 1.28
C GLY A 262 11.40 3.55 0.83
N LYS A 263 10.92 3.69 -0.42
CA LYS A 263 10.41 4.94 -1.00
C LYS A 263 8.96 5.20 -0.59
N PHE A 264 8.73 5.29 0.73
CA PHE A 264 7.39 5.31 1.32
C PHE A 264 6.55 6.54 0.95
N ALA A 265 7.17 7.71 0.73
CA ALA A 265 6.45 8.91 0.31
C ALA A 265 5.79 8.72 -1.06
N ILE A 266 6.58 8.34 -2.07
CA ILE A 266 6.10 8.06 -3.42
C ILE A 266 5.09 6.91 -3.42
N ALA A 267 5.37 5.82 -2.68
CA ALA A 267 4.43 4.71 -2.55
C ALA A 267 3.07 5.16 -1.99
N LEU A 268 3.07 6.07 -1.02
CA LEU A 268 1.85 6.61 -0.42
C LEU A 268 1.04 7.44 -1.43
N ASP A 269 1.69 8.25 -2.27
CA ASP A 269 1.01 9.04 -3.30
C ASP A 269 0.26 8.14 -4.30
N TYR A 270 0.92 7.10 -4.81
CA TYR A 270 0.27 6.10 -5.67
C TYR A 270 -0.85 5.35 -4.92
N LEU A 271 -0.59 4.92 -3.69
CA LEU A 271 -1.55 4.16 -2.89
C LEU A 271 -2.84 4.94 -2.62
N GLN A 272 -2.74 6.21 -2.26
CA GLN A 272 -3.91 7.04 -1.94
C GLN A 272 -4.84 7.18 -3.15
N ILE A 273 -4.27 7.36 -4.34
CA ILE A 273 -5.07 7.43 -5.57
C ILE A 273 -5.62 6.04 -5.93
N SER A 274 -4.81 4.98 -5.86
CA SER A 274 -5.26 3.62 -6.15
C SER A 274 -6.45 3.22 -5.27
N LEU A 275 -6.42 3.54 -3.97
CA LEU A 275 -7.54 3.29 -3.04
C LEU A 275 -8.82 4.07 -3.35
N PHE A 276 -8.75 5.18 -4.09
CA PHE A 276 -9.95 5.88 -4.54
C PHE A 276 -10.75 5.09 -5.58
N PHE A 277 -10.09 4.18 -6.29
CA PHE A 277 -10.59 3.52 -7.48
C PHE A 277 -10.64 2.00 -7.36
N ALA A 278 -9.94 1.44 -6.37
CA ALA A 278 -9.87 0.01 -6.11
C ALA A 278 -11.27 -0.62 -5.91
N ASP A 279 -11.54 -1.67 -6.67
CA ASP A 279 -12.69 -2.54 -6.45
C ASP A 279 -12.55 -3.24 -5.10
N GLN A 280 -13.52 -3.02 -4.22
CA GLN A 280 -13.53 -3.62 -2.88
C GLN A 280 -13.65 -5.15 -2.91
N LYS A 281 -14.04 -5.74 -4.04
CA LYS A 281 -14.09 -7.20 -4.24
C LYS A 281 -12.79 -7.79 -4.78
N SER A 282 -11.81 -6.96 -5.17
CA SER A 282 -10.53 -7.45 -5.68
C SER A 282 -9.70 -8.06 -4.55
N ASN A 283 -9.06 -9.18 -4.86
CA ASN A 283 -8.14 -9.91 -3.98
C ASN A 283 -6.96 -9.06 -3.47
N ILE A 284 -6.66 -7.96 -4.16
CA ILE A 284 -5.52 -7.07 -3.87
C ILE A 284 -5.89 -5.89 -2.98
N THR A 285 -7.16 -5.51 -2.92
CA THR A 285 -7.61 -4.37 -2.12
C THR A 285 -7.29 -4.51 -0.62
N PRO A 286 -7.41 -5.70 0.01
CA PRO A 286 -6.98 -5.87 1.40
C PRO A 286 -5.49 -5.55 1.63
N TYR A 287 -4.60 -5.88 0.68
CA TYR A 287 -3.17 -5.55 0.76
C TYR A 287 -2.93 -4.04 0.68
N LEU A 288 -3.64 -3.33 -0.21
CA LEU A 288 -3.54 -1.87 -0.30
C LEU A 288 -4.04 -1.19 0.97
N GLN A 289 -5.14 -1.68 1.54
CA GLN A 289 -5.65 -1.19 2.83
C GLN A 289 -4.68 -1.46 3.98
N GLU A 290 -4.03 -2.63 3.98
CA GLU A 290 -3.00 -2.95 4.97
C GLU A 290 -1.79 -2.01 4.84
N LEU A 291 -1.30 -1.81 3.62
CA LEU A 291 -0.21 -0.88 3.35
C LEU A 291 -0.57 0.54 3.83
N TYR A 292 -1.81 0.97 3.63
CA TYR A 292 -2.23 2.32 4.03
C TYR A 292 -2.07 2.55 5.53
N TRP A 293 -2.55 1.65 6.38
CA TRP A 293 -2.40 1.85 7.82
C TRP A 293 -0.95 1.69 8.28
N ARG A 294 -0.13 0.87 7.61
CA ARG A 294 1.31 0.75 7.88
C ARG A 294 2.02 2.07 7.59
N LEU A 295 1.84 2.63 6.39
CA LEU A 295 2.45 3.90 6.01
C LEU A 295 1.93 5.09 6.83
N ASP A 296 0.63 5.13 7.15
CA ASP A 296 0.06 6.13 8.06
C ASP A 296 0.67 6.05 9.47
N SER A 297 0.87 4.84 10.00
CA SER A 297 1.49 4.61 11.31
C SER A 297 2.98 4.98 11.29
N TYR A 298 3.72 4.53 10.28
CA TYR A 298 5.10 4.93 10.05
C TYR A 298 5.25 6.45 10.01
N ASN A 299 4.42 7.13 9.22
CA ASN A 299 4.47 8.59 9.09
C ASN A 299 4.20 9.29 10.42
N LYS A 300 3.27 8.81 11.25
CA LYS A 300 3.06 9.38 12.59
C LYS A 300 4.29 9.26 13.48
N ILE A 301 4.96 8.10 13.47
CA ILE A 301 6.19 7.87 14.23
C ILE A 301 7.32 8.76 13.68
N SER A 302 7.52 8.78 12.36
CA SER A 302 8.55 9.59 11.70
C SER A 302 8.34 11.08 11.96
N ASN A 303 7.12 11.58 11.79
CA ASN A 303 6.77 12.97 12.05
C ASN A 303 7.05 13.37 13.50
N LYS A 304 6.80 12.47 14.46
CA LYS A 304 7.12 12.74 15.87
C LYS A 304 8.62 12.92 16.07
N GLU A 305 9.45 12.05 15.50
CA GLU A 305 10.91 12.16 15.56
C GLU A 305 11.44 13.42 14.85
N ILE A 306 10.91 13.75 13.66
CA ILE A 306 11.27 14.99 12.94
C ILE A 306 10.95 16.22 13.79
N ASN A 307 9.77 16.26 14.43
CA ASN A 307 9.40 17.38 15.29
C ASN A 307 10.31 17.54 16.51
N LEU A 308 11.00 16.49 16.98
CA LEU A 308 12.04 16.64 18.01
C LEU A 308 13.24 17.42 17.46
N GLY A 309 13.65 17.12 16.22
CA GLY A 309 14.70 17.88 15.53
C GLY A 309 14.30 19.35 15.33
N ILE A 310 13.05 19.61 14.93
CA ILE A 310 12.53 20.97 14.76
C ILE A 310 12.55 21.71 16.10
N ALA A 311 12.13 21.06 17.18
CA ALA A 311 12.16 21.67 18.51
C ALA A 311 13.58 22.01 19.00
N GLU A 312 14.60 21.22 18.63
CA GLU A 312 16.00 21.56 18.92
C GLU A 312 16.53 22.65 17.99
N HIS A 313 16.14 22.66 16.71
CA HIS A 313 16.43 23.75 15.78
C HIS A 313 15.90 25.08 16.32
N ASP A 314 14.65 25.11 16.79
CA ASP A 314 13.99 26.32 17.31
C ASP A 314 14.67 26.85 18.59
N LYS A 315 15.39 26.00 19.33
CA LYS A 315 16.25 26.39 20.47
C LYS A 315 17.64 26.82 20.04
N GLU A 316 17.93 26.87 18.74
CA GLU A 316 19.24 27.08 18.14
C GLU A 316 20.29 26.00 18.51
N ASN A 317 19.84 24.84 18.98
CA ASN A 317 20.66 23.66 19.25
C ASN A 317 20.93 22.89 17.95
N PHE A 318 21.49 23.56 16.96
CA PHE A 318 21.58 23.04 15.58
C PHE A 318 22.30 21.70 15.47
N GLN A 319 23.36 21.48 16.25
CA GLN A 319 24.09 20.21 16.21
C GLN A 319 23.22 19.03 16.68
N GLU A 320 22.36 19.24 17.70
CA GLU A 320 21.47 18.19 18.19
C GLU A 320 20.35 17.91 17.18
N ALA A 321 19.76 18.96 16.60
CA ALA A 321 18.80 18.82 15.50
C ALA A 321 19.39 18.04 14.31
N ILE A 322 20.61 18.36 13.88
CA ILE A 322 21.34 17.63 12.83
C ILE A 322 21.54 16.16 13.21
N ASN A 323 21.90 15.86 14.47
CA ASN A 323 22.07 14.48 14.95
C ASN A 323 20.75 13.70 14.86
N ILE A 324 19.63 14.32 15.24
CA ILE A 324 18.28 13.73 15.15
C ILE A 324 17.93 13.41 13.70
N TYR A 325 18.07 14.37 12.78
CA TYR A 325 17.75 14.13 11.36
C TYR A 325 18.65 13.06 10.74
N ASN A 326 19.95 13.06 11.04
CA ASN A 326 20.86 12.01 10.58
C ASN A 326 20.49 10.62 11.10
N ARG A 327 19.99 10.50 12.34
CA ARG A 327 19.48 9.22 12.87
C ARG A 327 18.26 8.73 12.09
N ILE A 328 17.35 9.63 11.74
CA ILE A 328 16.17 9.32 10.91
C ILE A 328 16.61 8.87 9.51
N LEU A 329 17.51 9.63 8.88
CA LEU A 329 18.01 9.35 7.53
C LEU A 329 18.88 8.08 7.44
N LYS A 330 19.50 7.66 8.54
CA LYS A 330 20.16 6.35 8.62
C LYS A 330 19.16 5.19 8.53
N ILE A 331 17.93 5.39 9.02
CA ILE A 331 16.84 4.40 8.95
C ILE A 331 16.17 4.48 7.58
N ASN A 332 15.67 5.67 7.22
CA ASN A 332 15.03 5.92 5.94
C ASN A 332 15.74 7.08 5.21
N PRO A 333 16.68 6.79 4.29
CA PRO A 333 17.37 7.83 3.52
C PRO A 333 16.44 8.56 2.53
N HIS A 334 15.27 7.99 2.22
CA HIS A 334 14.26 8.53 1.30
C HIS A 334 13.21 9.40 2.00
N SER A 335 13.49 9.92 3.20
CA SER A 335 12.61 10.90 3.85
C SER A 335 12.88 12.30 3.29
N ALA A 336 12.01 12.78 2.40
CA ALA A 336 12.09 14.13 1.83
C ALA A 336 12.06 15.21 2.93
N TRP A 337 11.18 15.05 3.93
CA TRP A 337 11.07 16.00 5.03
C TRP A 337 12.32 16.03 5.91
N ALA A 338 12.88 14.88 6.31
CA ALA A 338 14.10 14.88 7.12
C ALA A 338 15.31 15.45 6.35
N ASN A 339 15.43 15.18 5.04
CA ASN A 339 16.46 15.80 4.20
C ASN A 339 16.28 17.32 4.09
N TYR A 340 15.03 17.79 3.97
CA TYR A 340 14.72 19.22 3.95
C TYR A 340 15.09 19.91 5.26
N GLU A 341 14.68 19.35 6.40
CA GLU A 341 14.96 19.92 7.73
C GLU A 341 16.45 19.88 8.08
N LEU A 342 17.17 18.84 7.62
CA LEU A 342 18.62 18.77 7.73
C LEU A 342 19.29 19.93 6.98
N TYR A 343 18.92 20.15 5.72
CA TYR A 343 19.39 21.29 4.94
C TYR A 343 19.07 22.62 5.64
N PHE A 344 17.81 22.80 6.04
CA PHE A 344 17.34 24.03 6.66
C PHE A 344 18.14 24.37 7.94
N THR A 345 18.41 23.34 8.75
CA THR A 345 19.19 23.46 9.99
C THR A 345 20.67 23.73 9.73
N GLN A 346 21.29 23.03 8.78
CA GLN A 346 22.68 23.29 8.39
C GLN A 346 22.85 24.72 7.87
N ASN A 347 21.94 25.17 7.01
CA ASN A 347 21.94 26.52 6.47
C ASN A 347 21.79 27.58 7.58
N ALA A 348 20.87 27.39 8.53
CA ALA A 348 20.70 28.29 9.67
C ALA A 348 21.98 28.37 10.55
N MET A 349 22.63 27.24 10.78
CA MET A 349 23.90 27.17 11.52
C MET A 349 25.03 27.92 10.79
N GLU A 350 25.16 27.73 9.48
CA GLU A 350 26.16 28.42 8.66
C GLU A 350 25.91 29.93 8.60
N LEU A 351 24.65 30.36 8.51
CA LEU A 351 24.28 31.77 8.58
C LEU A 351 24.67 32.38 9.93
N LYS A 352 24.39 31.69 11.04
CA LYS A 352 24.79 32.13 12.39
C LYS A 352 26.30 32.22 12.56
N ASN A 353 27.04 31.29 11.95
CA ASN A 353 28.51 31.26 11.99
C ASN A 353 29.16 32.23 10.98
N GLY A 354 28.38 32.88 10.11
CA GLY A 354 28.89 33.78 9.08
C GLY A 354 29.64 33.07 7.94
N THR A 355 29.42 31.77 7.75
CA THR A 355 30.07 30.97 6.70
C THR A 355 29.27 30.93 5.39
N THR A 356 28.03 31.42 5.40
CA THR A 356 27.20 31.63 4.22
C THR A 356 26.36 32.91 4.37
N THR A 357 25.61 33.28 3.33
CA THR A 357 24.73 34.46 3.30
C THR A 357 23.31 34.07 2.90
N MET A 358 22.31 34.92 3.20
CA MET A 358 20.91 34.64 2.85
C MET A 358 20.68 34.50 1.33
N ASP A 359 21.53 35.13 0.52
CA ASP A 359 21.44 35.09 -0.95
C ASP A 359 22.21 33.90 -1.55
N ASP A 360 22.90 33.10 -0.73
CA ASP A 360 23.64 31.92 -1.20
C ASP A 360 22.70 30.71 -1.36
N HIS A 361 22.39 30.40 -2.62
CA HIS A 361 21.50 29.29 -2.97
C HIS A 361 22.25 27.98 -3.24
N ASN A 362 23.58 27.92 -3.08
CA ASN A 362 24.36 26.74 -3.42
C ASN A 362 23.98 25.51 -2.60
N ASN A 363 23.79 25.69 -1.30
CA ASN A 363 23.38 24.62 -0.40
C ASN A 363 21.97 24.12 -0.74
N TRP A 364 21.05 25.05 -1.04
CA TRP A 364 19.71 24.70 -1.50
C TRP A 364 19.73 23.93 -2.83
N ASN A 365 20.55 24.38 -3.80
CA ASN A 365 20.66 23.74 -5.11
C ASN A 365 21.14 22.28 -5.01
N LYS A 366 21.97 21.95 -4.02
CA LYS A 366 22.37 20.56 -3.72
C LYS A 366 21.26 19.81 -3.00
N ALA A 367 20.70 20.40 -1.95
CA ALA A 367 19.67 19.77 -1.13
C ALA A 367 18.40 19.43 -1.92
N LYS A 368 17.94 20.34 -2.80
CA LYS A 368 16.72 20.16 -3.58
C LYS A 368 16.77 18.93 -4.49
N VAL A 369 17.94 18.56 -5.01
CA VAL A 369 18.10 17.34 -5.83
C VAL A 369 17.84 16.10 -4.98
N ILE A 370 18.32 16.08 -3.73
CA ILE A 370 18.10 14.98 -2.79
C ILE A 370 16.63 14.94 -2.38
N VAL A 371 16.07 16.07 -1.94
CA VAL A 371 14.69 16.16 -1.45
C VAL A 371 13.70 15.75 -2.56
N TYR A 372 13.82 16.32 -3.76
CA TYR A 372 12.95 15.95 -4.88
C TYR A 372 13.25 14.56 -5.46
N GLY A 373 14.46 14.02 -5.25
CA GLY A 373 14.75 12.61 -5.55
C GLY A 373 14.07 11.64 -4.58
N CYS A 374 13.76 12.08 -3.36
CA CYS A 374 13.01 11.30 -2.38
C CYS A 374 11.49 11.39 -2.61
N ASP A 375 11.01 12.58 -2.94
CA ASP A 375 9.60 12.86 -3.27
C ASP A 375 9.54 14.02 -4.29
N PRO A 376 9.31 13.72 -5.58
CA PRO A 376 9.22 14.75 -6.63
C PRO A 376 8.07 15.75 -6.44
N LEU A 377 7.05 15.39 -5.67
CA LEU A 377 5.83 16.17 -5.41
C LEU A 377 5.91 16.97 -4.10
N TYR A 378 6.97 16.81 -3.33
CA TYR A 378 7.16 17.44 -2.02
C TYR A 378 7.09 18.97 -2.07
N GLY A 379 6.11 19.57 -1.37
CA GLY A 379 5.91 21.02 -1.36
C GLY A 379 6.93 21.75 -0.48
N ILE A 380 7.75 22.62 -1.08
CA ILE A 380 8.79 23.41 -0.37
C ILE A 380 8.58 24.91 -0.63
N GLN A 381 8.89 25.74 0.37
CA GLN A 381 8.76 27.20 0.33
C GLN A 381 10.08 27.95 0.66
N VAL A 382 11.20 27.52 0.08
CA VAL A 382 12.51 28.18 0.31
C VAL A 382 12.62 29.43 -0.55
N SER A 383 12.96 29.27 -1.83
CA SER A 383 12.99 30.37 -2.80
C SER A 383 13.09 29.79 -4.22
N ALA A 384 12.52 30.51 -5.18
CA ALA A 384 12.76 30.28 -6.60
C ALA A 384 13.77 31.31 -7.10
N THR A 385 14.74 30.87 -7.89
CA THR A 385 15.77 31.75 -8.47
C THR A 385 15.45 32.18 -9.89
N ASN A 386 14.47 31.53 -10.53
CA ASN A 386 14.05 31.81 -11.89
C ASN A 386 12.59 31.42 -12.11
N ALA A 387 12.05 31.77 -13.28
CA ALA A 387 10.65 31.56 -13.60
C ALA A 387 10.23 30.08 -13.61
N ASP A 388 11.10 29.18 -14.06
CA ASP A 388 10.81 27.74 -14.10
C ASP A 388 10.74 27.14 -12.69
N GLU A 389 11.64 27.55 -11.80
CA GLU A 389 11.59 27.16 -10.39
C GLU A 389 10.35 27.71 -9.71
N ALA A 390 9.98 28.97 -9.97
CA ALA A 390 8.76 29.57 -9.42
C ALA A 390 7.50 28.81 -9.89
N TYR A 391 7.49 28.39 -11.15
CA TYR A 391 6.41 27.57 -11.70
C TYR A 391 6.33 26.20 -11.02
N THR A 392 7.41 25.43 -11.01
CA THR A 392 7.39 24.09 -10.41
C THR A 392 7.11 24.14 -8.89
N MET A 393 7.55 25.20 -8.21
CA MET A 393 7.19 25.44 -6.80
C MET A 393 5.69 25.64 -6.62
N ILE A 394 5.04 26.51 -7.41
CA ILE A 394 3.59 26.73 -7.27
C ILE A 394 2.78 25.49 -7.65
N ARG A 395 3.22 24.71 -8.66
CA ARG A 395 2.54 23.46 -9.04
C ARG A 395 2.49 22.45 -7.90
N ARG A 396 3.56 22.35 -7.08
CA ARG A 396 3.54 21.51 -5.87
C ARG A 396 2.59 22.05 -4.80
N GLN A 397 2.50 23.37 -4.63
CA GLN A 397 1.58 23.98 -3.66
C GLN A 397 0.11 23.74 -4.04
N GLU A 398 -0.23 23.79 -5.33
CA GLU A 398 -1.58 23.56 -5.82
C GLU A 398 -2.12 22.16 -5.52
N ILE A 399 -1.26 21.19 -5.19
CA ILE A 399 -1.68 19.84 -4.73
C ILE A 399 -2.53 19.95 -3.45
N HIS A 400 -2.22 20.90 -2.56
CA HIS A 400 -2.98 21.10 -1.31
C HIS A 400 -4.43 21.57 -1.54
N GLU A 401 -4.73 22.10 -2.72
CA GLU A 401 -6.07 22.57 -3.08
C GLU A 401 -6.95 21.46 -3.66
N LEU A 402 -6.39 20.28 -3.92
CA LEU A 402 -7.10 19.16 -4.52
C LEU A 402 -7.92 18.37 -3.50
N PHE A 403 -8.94 17.65 -3.99
CA PHE A 403 -9.76 16.70 -3.25
C PHE A 403 -10.53 17.29 -2.06
N GLN A 404 -10.75 18.60 -2.06
CA GLN A 404 -11.55 19.29 -1.05
C GLN A 404 -13.04 18.96 -1.18
N ILE A 405 -13.49 18.60 -2.40
CA ILE A 405 -14.89 18.35 -2.72
C ILE A 405 -15.04 16.95 -3.31
N LYS A 406 -15.76 16.06 -2.61
CA LYS A 406 -15.92 14.64 -3.00
C LYS A 406 -16.46 14.45 -4.43
N SER A 407 -17.39 15.29 -4.88
CA SER A 407 -17.97 15.19 -6.23
C SER A 407 -17.00 15.59 -7.35
N GLN A 408 -15.90 16.27 -7.03
CA GLN A 408 -14.88 16.70 -8.00
C GLN A 408 -13.69 15.74 -8.07
N LYS A 409 -13.74 14.60 -7.35
CA LYS A 409 -12.62 13.66 -7.23
C LYS A 409 -11.93 13.33 -8.55
N LEU A 410 -12.68 13.01 -9.61
CA LEU A 410 -12.09 12.64 -10.91
C LEU A 410 -11.45 13.84 -11.63
N ALA A 411 -12.05 15.03 -11.50
CA ALA A 411 -11.46 16.27 -12.03
C ALA A 411 -10.18 16.65 -11.28
N ASP A 412 -10.16 16.43 -9.97
CA ASP A 412 -8.96 16.65 -9.14
C ASP A 412 -7.84 15.67 -9.50
N VAL A 413 -8.16 14.40 -9.79
CA VAL A 413 -7.18 13.43 -10.30
C VAL A 413 -6.58 13.90 -11.63
N TYR A 414 -7.40 14.40 -12.54
CA TYR A 414 -6.91 14.94 -13.81
C TYR A 414 -6.03 16.18 -13.59
N LYS A 415 -6.43 17.10 -12.71
CA LYS A 415 -5.61 18.28 -12.35
C LYS A 415 -4.30 17.86 -11.67
N TYR A 416 -4.31 16.79 -10.88
CA TYR A 416 -3.10 16.24 -10.27
C TYR A 416 -2.17 15.64 -11.32
N ALA A 417 -2.71 14.94 -12.33
CA ALA A 417 -1.96 14.44 -13.47
C ALA A 417 -1.27 15.58 -14.24
N ASP A 418 -1.97 16.69 -14.44
CA ASP A 418 -1.43 17.91 -15.03
C ASP A 418 -0.29 18.52 -14.20
N ILE A 419 -0.41 18.52 -12.86
CA ILE A 419 0.67 18.95 -11.96
C ILE A 419 1.88 18.02 -12.09
N ALA A 420 1.68 16.71 -11.99
CA ALA A 420 2.76 15.72 -12.10
C ALA A 420 3.47 15.80 -13.46
N LEU A 421 2.72 16.00 -14.54
CA LEU A 421 3.24 16.20 -15.89
C LEU A 421 4.16 17.42 -15.97
N ASP A 422 3.73 18.56 -15.41
CA ASP A 422 4.55 19.78 -15.38
C ASP A 422 5.81 19.63 -14.54
N LEU A 423 5.77 18.77 -13.53
CA LEU A 423 6.90 18.39 -12.69
C LEU A 423 7.77 17.29 -13.32
N SER A 424 7.43 16.83 -14.54
CA SER A 424 8.10 15.74 -15.27
C SER A 424 8.10 14.39 -14.54
N VAL A 425 7.11 14.15 -13.68
CA VAL A 425 6.87 12.87 -13.00
C VAL A 425 5.96 12.01 -13.89
N TYR A 426 6.50 11.61 -15.04
CA TYR A 426 5.70 11.08 -16.15
C TYR A 426 5.01 9.75 -15.85
N ASP A 427 5.62 8.88 -15.05
CA ASP A 427 5.04 7.60 -14.62
C ASP A 427 3.82 7.81 -13.72
N PHE A 428 3.94 8.69 -12.73
CA PHE A 428 2.81 9.02 -11.86
C PHE A 428 1.72 9.73 -12.66
N ALA A 429 2.08 10.71 -13.50
CA ALA A 429 1.14 11.40 -14.38
C ALA A 429 0.39 10.41 -15.30
N ALA A 430 1.09 9.45 -15.91
CA ALA A 430 0.49 8.41 -16.75
C ALA A 430 -0.56 7.61 -15.96
N GLN A 431 -0.25 7.13 -14.77
CA GLN A 431 -1.19 6.38 -13.94
C GLN A 431 -2.46 7.22 -13.62
N LEU A 432 -2.31 8.51 -13.33
CA LEU A 432 -3.45 9.40 -13.06
C LEU A 432 -4.30 9.70 -14.31
N TYR A 433 -3.67 9.88 -15.47
CA TYR A 433 -4.39 10.04 -16.73
C TYR A 433 -5.12 8.75 -17.12
N TRP A 434 -4.53 7.58 -16.87
CA TRP A 434 -5.19 6.30 -17.10
C TRP A 434 -6.44 6.14 -16.24
N TYR A 435 -6.39 6.48 -14.95
CA TYR A 435 -7.59 6.53 -14.11
C TYR A 435 -8.61 7.55 -14.64
N SER A 436 -8.16 8.73 -15.04
CA SER A 436 -9.05 9.78 -15.57
C SER A 436 -9.80 9.31 -16.83
N PHE A 437 -9.12 8.60 -17.73
CA PHE A 437 -9.69 8.04 -18.95
C PHE A 437 -10.66 6.89 -18.65
N THR A 438 -10.23 5.89 -17.88
CA THR A 438 -11.03 4.68 -17.61
C THR A 438 -12.26 4.96 -16.75
N PHE A 439 -12.14 5.77 -15.69
CA PHE A 439 -13.27 6.10 -14.82
C PHE A 439 -14.21 7.16 -15.40
N SER A 440 -13.81 7.88 -16.46
CA SER A 440 -14.74 8.63 -17.32
C SER A 440 -15.36 7.77 -18.43
N LYS A 441 -15.16 6.43 -18.40
CA LYS A 441 -15.65 5.49 -19.41
C LYS A 441 -15.21 5.84 -20.84
N GLY A 442 -14.03 6.44 -20.97
CA GLY A 442 -13.46 6.86 -22.23
C GLY A 442 -13.96 8.20 -22.76
N GLU A 443 -14.80 8.93 -22.02
CA GLU A 443 -15.34 10.23 -22.45
C GLU A 443 -14.26 11.34 -22.46
N ASN A 444 -13.18 11.19 -21.66
CA ASN A 444 -12.06 12.13 -21.64
C ASN A 444 -10.91 11.68 -22.56
N GLU A 445 -11.09 11.82 -23.87
CA GLU A 445 -10.07 11.45 -24.88
C GLU A 445 -8.72 12.15 -24.65
N MET A 446 -8.73 13.38 -24.14
CA MET A 446 -7.49 14.10 -23.82
C MET A 446 -6.69 13.42 -22.70
N ALA A 447 -7.35 12.73 -21.76
CA ALA A 447 -6.65 11.93 -20.77
C ALA A 447 -5.87 10.78 -21.42
N LEU A 448 -6.46 10.08 -22.41
CA LEU A 448 -5.76 9.05 -23.16
C LEU A 448 -4.57 9.63 -23.93
N THR A 449 -4.74 10.77 -24.61
CA THR A 449 -3.64 11.43 -25.32
C THR A 449 -2.48 11.78 -24.37
N LYS A 450 -2.78 12.35 -23.19
CA LYS A 450 -1.75 12.71 -22.21
C LYS A 450 -1.12 11.48 -21.54
N PHE A 451 -1.88 10.41 -21.33
CA PHE A 451 -1.34 9.11 -20.92
C PHE A 451 -0.29 8.60 -21.92
N LEU A 452 -0.64 8.52 -23.22
CA LEU A 452 0.28 8.08 -24.26
C LEU A 452 1.48 9.02 -24.42
N TYR A 453 1.30 10.33 -24.23
CA TYR A 453 2.39 11.30 -24.19
C TYR A 453 3.38 11.01 -23.05
N CYS A 454 2.88 10.73 -21.85
CA CYS A 454 3.71 10.33 -20.73
C CYS A 454 4.49 9.04 -21.02
N LEU A 455 3.86 8.03 -21.62
CA LEU A 455 4.54 6.80 -22.04
C LEU A 455 5.67 7.08 -23.04
N GLU A 456 5.44 7.94 -24.03
CA GLU A 456 6.47 8.37 -24.98
C GLU A 456 7.67 9.01 -24.25
N LYS A 457 7.41 9.88 -23.27
CA LYS A 457 8.46 10.51 -22.45
C LYS A 457 9.23 9.54 -21.57
N LEU A 458 8.59 8.42 -21.19
CA LEU A 458 9.22 7.33 -20.46
C LEU A 458 9.99 6.35 -21.37
N GLY A 459 9.92 6.52 -22.69
CA GLY A 459 10.55 5.65 -23.68
C GLY A 459 9.69 4.45 -24.10
N VAL A 460 8.44 4.38 -23.68
CA VAL A 460 7.47 3.34 -24.05
C VAL A 460 6.71 3.81 -25.29
N THR A 461 7.26 3.47 -26.46
CA THR A 461 6.84 4.06 -27.75
C THR A 461 5.97 3.14 -28.60
N ASP A 462 5.86 1.87 -28.24
CA ASP A 462 5.14 0.83 -28.96
C ASP A 462 3.64 0.80 -28.66
N LEU A 463 3.24 1.07 -27.41
CA LEU A 463 1.85 0.86 -26.97
C LEU A 463 0.85 1.84 -27.59
N LYS A 464 1.30 3.00 -28.08
CA LYS A 464 0.44 3.96 -28.78
C LYS A 464 -0.14 3.38 -30.08
N GLU A 465 0.51 2.39 -30.69
CA GLU A 465 0.04 1.73 -31.92
C GLU A 465 -1.28 0.96 -31.73
N ASN A 466 -1.65 0.65 -30.48
CA ASN A 466 -2.94 0.04 -30.15
C ASN A 466 -4.11 1.02 -30.22
N PHE A 467 -3.84 2.32 -30.38
CA PHE A 467 -4.83 3.38 -30.40
C PHE A 467 -4.86 4.07 -31.76
N LYS A 468 -6.05 4.57 -32.13
CA LYS A 468 -6.21 5.36 -33.36
C LYS A 468 -5.80 6.80 -33.06
N GLY A 469 -5.06 7.44 -33.95
CA GLY A 469 -4.73 8.85 -33.82
C GLY A 469 -3.53 9.28 -34.65
N ASN A 470 -3.28 10.58 -34.73
CA ASN A 470 -2.00 11.12 -35.19
C ASN A 470 -1.23 11.58 -33.95
N HIS A 471 -0.59 10.61 -33.30
CA HIS A 471 0.05 10.82 -32.00
C HIS A 471 1.16 11.88 -32.05
N GLU A 472 1.88 12.03 -33.16
CA GLU A 472 2.88 13.09 -33.30
C GLU A 472 2.24 14.50 -33.22
N LYS A 473 1.12 14.70 -33.93
CA LYS A 473 0.38 15.97 -33.90
C LYS A 473 -0.27 16.20 -32.53
N GLU A 474 -0.83 15.16 -31.94
CA GLU A 474 -1.48 15.20 -30.63
C GLU A 474 -0.48 15.53 -29.52
N PHE A 475 0.70 14.92 -29.52
CA PHE A 475 1.76 15.18 -28.55
C PHE A 475 2.29 16.62 -28.65
N LYS A 476 2.48 17.15 -29.88
CA LYS A 476 2.80 18.57 -30.07
C LYS A 476 1.71 19.50 -29.53
N ALA A 477 0.44 19.08 -29.58
CA ALA A 477 -0.66 19.85 -29.01
C ALA A 477 -0.62 19.85 -27.48
N VAL A 478 -0.30 18.71 -26.85
CA VAL A 478 -0.08 18.62 -25.39
C VAL A 478 1.06 19.54 -24.97
N GLU A 479 2.21 19.50 -25.65
CA GLU A 479 3.35 20.38 -25.34
C GLU A 479 2.99 21.87 -25.42
N LYS A 480 2.26 22.26 -26.47
CA LYS A 480 1.80 23.64 -26.63
C LYS A 480 0.82 24.05 -25.54
N GLU A 481 -0.10 23.15 -25.15
CA GLU A 481 -1.06 23.39 -24.07
C GLU A 481 -0.36 23.59 -22.73
N ARG A 482 0.57 22.69 -22.36
CA ARG A 482 1.34 22.79 -21.11
C ARG A 482 2.23 24.02 -21.08
N GLN A 483 2.92 24.32 -22.18
CA GLN A 483 3.75 25.53 -22.28
C GLN A 483 2.92 26.80 -22.13
N LYS A 484 1.73 26.85 -22.73
CA LYS A 484 0.81 27.98 -22.57
C LYS A 484 0.36 28.12 -21.11
N ALA A 485 -0.05 27.02 -20.46
CA ALA A 485 -0.46 27.04 -19.06
C ALA A 485 0.65 27.57 -18.13
N LYS A 486 1.90 27.16 -18.38
CA LYS A 486 3.09 27.66 -17.70
C LYS A 486 3.31 29.15 -17.93
N GLU A 487 3.29 29.61 -19.17
CA GLU A 487 3.49 31.02 -19.52
C GLU A 487 2.38 31.93 -18.98
N GLU A 488 1.17 31.40 -18.81
CA GLU A 488 0.02 32.12 -18.27
C GLU A 488 0.01 32.19 -16.73
N ASN A 489 0.73 31.28 -16.06
CA ASN A 489 0.79 31.18 -14.61
C ASN A 489 1.38 32.46 -13.96
N PHE A 490 0.75 32.92 -12.88
CA PHE A 490 1.12 34.19 -12.25
C PHE A 490 2.51 34.17 -11.59
N MET A 491 2.91 33.04 -10.98
CA MET A 491 4.24 32.90 -10.38
C MET A 491 5.33 32.83 -11.44
N TYR A 492 5.08 32.15 -12.56
CA TYR A 492 6.02 32.16 -13.68
C TYR A 492 6.25 33.60 -14.19
N LYS A 493 5.18 34.36 -14.41
CA LYS A 493 5.24 35.75 -14.88
C LYS A 493 5.97 36.69 -13.91
N SER A 494 5.84 36.49 -12.60
CA SER A 494 6.48 37.39 -11.62
C SER A 494 8.01 37.26 -11.61
N PHE A 495 8.54 36.12 -12.04
CA PHE A 495 9.99 35.82 -12.09
C PHE A 495 10.61 35.94 -13.48
N LYS A 496 9.84 36.31 -14.51
CA LYS A 496 10.34 36.52 -15.88
C LYS A 496 10.95 37.92 -16.11
N LYS A 497 10.92 38.79 -15.09
CA LYS A 497 11.31 40.20 -15.19
C LYS A 497 12.80 40.42 -15.37
#